data_AF-A0A6S6XFN5-F1
#
_entry.id   AF-A0A6S6XFN5-F1
#
_cell.length_a   1.000
_cell.length_b   1.000
_cell.length_c   1.000
_cell.angle_alpha   90.00
_cell.angle_beta   90.00
_cell.angle_gamma   90.00
#
_symmetry.space_group_name_H-M   'P 1'
#
loop_
_entity.id
_entity.type
_entity.pdbx_description
1 polymer ?
#
loop_
_entity_poly.entity_id
_entity_poly.type
_entity_poly.pdbx_seq_one_letter_code
_entity_poly.pdbx_strand_id
1 'polypeptide(L)' 'MNPCELTVFISSLASALAKNLSNEELQLLSAVFTQLGDSFNTFLIQRENCEPPCTSLPSNQIAGNSNKPVL' A
#
# COMPACT_ATOMS: atom_id res chain seq x y z
N MET A 1 2.75 -2.43 -21.27
CA MET A 1 2.67 -0.98 -21.50
C MET A 1 3.99 -0.37 -21.08
N ASN A 2 4.68 0.32 -21.98
CA ASN A 2 5.93 1.00 -21.63
C ASN A 2 5.66 2.29 -20.85
N PRO A 3 6.67 2.92 -20.22
CA PRO A 3 6.45 4.13 -19.42
C PRO A 3 5.78 5.28 -20.19
N CYS A 4 6.14 5.48 -21.46
CA CYS A 4 5.57 6.53 -22.30
C CYS A 4 4.08 6.25 -22.62
N GLU A 5 3.75 5.02 -23.01
CA GLU A 5 2.37 4.59 -23.26
C GLU A 5 1.49 4.76 -22.01
N LEU A 6 2.03 4.45 -20.83
CA LEU A 6 1.34 4.65 -19.56
C LEU A 6 1.04 6.13 -19.32
N THR A 7 2.03 7.00 -19.49
CA THR A 7 1.84 8.45 -19.32
C THR A 7 0.79 8.98 -20.29
N VAL A 8 0.86 8.61 -21.58
CA VAL A 8 -0.12 9.01 -22.59
C VAL A 8 -1.53 8.54 -22.23
N PHE A 9 -1.66 7.29 -21.76
CA PHE A 9 -2.93 6.75 -21.30
C PHE A 9 -3.51 7.55 -20.12
N ILE A 10 -2.70 7.82 -19.08
CA ILE A 10 -3.14 8.59 -17.91
C ILE A 10 -3.54 10.02 -18.30
N SER A 11 -2.76 10.70 -19.14
CA SER A 11 -3.10 12.05 -19.62
C SER A 11 -4.40 12.05 -20.44
N SER A 12 -4.60 11.04 -21.28
CA SER A 12 -5.82 10.90 -22.08
C SER A 12 -7.04 10.63 -21.19
N LEU A 13 -6.91 9.78 -20.17
CA LEU A 13 -7.95 9.52 -19.17
C LEU A 13 -8.29 10.78 -18.37
N ALA A 14 -7.29 11.50 -17.86
CA ALA A 14 -7.51 12.76 -17.14
C ALA A 14 -8.25 13.79 -18.00
N SER A 15 -7.87 13.90 -19.27
CA SER A 15 -8.54 14.79 -20.23
C SER A 15 -9.98 14.36 -20.52
N ALA A 16 -10.26 13.05 -20.56
CA ALA A 16 -11.61 12.54 -20.73
C ALA A 16 -12.49 12.81 -19.49
N LEU A 17 -11.95 12.64 -18.28
CA LEU A 17 -12.64 12.95 -17.03
C LEU A 17 -12.93 14.44 -16.92
N ALA A 18 -11.96 15.30 -17.22
CA ALA A 18 -12.10 16.75 -17.14
C ALA A 18 -13.18 17.32 -18.08
N LYS A 19 -13.53 16.60 -19.16
CA LYS A 19 -14.60 16.99 -20.07
C LYS A 19 -16.01 16.65 -19.56
N ASN A 20 -16.13 15.69 -18.65
CA ASN A 20 -17.41 15.09 -18.27
C ASN A 20 -17.79 15.32 -16.80
N LEU A 21 -16.86 15.81 -15.98
CA LEU A 21 -17.06 16.03 -14.54
C LEU A 21 -16.90 17.51 -14.18
N SER A 22 -17.58 17.94 -13.11
CA SER A 22 -17.38 19.28 -12.54
C SER A 22 -16.01 19.39 -11.87
N ASN A 23 -15.62 20.63 -11.55
CA ASN A 23 -14.36 20.87 -10.83
C ASN A 23 -14.35 20.21 -9.45
N GLU A 24 -15.48 20.23 -8.74
CA GLU A 24 -15.63 19.62 -7.41
C GLU A 24 -15.54 18.09 -7.49
N GLU A 25 -16.15 17.49 -8.51
CA GLU A 25 -16.06 16.04 -8.76
C GLU A 25 -14.63 15.62 -9.09
N LEU A 26 -13.92 16.40 -9.92
CA LEU A 26 -12.51 16.15 -10.24
C LEU A 26 -11.60 16.30 -9.01
N GLN A 27 -11.86 17.30 -8.16
CA GLN A 27 -11.13 17.50 -6.91
C GLN A 27 -11.32 16.30 -5.97
N LEU A 28 -12.57 15.83 -5.81
CA LEU A 28 -12.87 14.67 -5.00
C LEU A 28 -12.17 13.41 -5.55
N LEU A 29 -12.27 13.18 -6.86
CA LEU A 29 -11.64 12.02 -7.51
C LEU A 29 -10.11 12.04 -7.37
N SER A 30 -9.50 13.22 -7.49
CA SER A 30 -8.06 13.42 -7.26
C SER A 30 -7.67 13.05 -5.83
N ALA A 31 -8.43 13.50 -4.83
CA ALA A 31 -8.18 13.18 -3.42
C ALA A 31 -8.31 11.68 -3.15
N VAL A 32 -9.33 11.02 -3.72
CA VAL A 32 -9.56 9.58 -3.60
C VAL A 32 -8.39 8.77 -4.20
N PHE A 33 -7.97 9.08 -5.43
CA PHE A 33 -6.86 8.35 -6.06
C PHE A 33 -5.53 8.56 -5.34
N THR A 34 -5.28 9.77 -4.81
CA THR A 34 -4.08 10.06 -4.00
C THR A 34 -4.08 9.21 -2.73
N GLN A 35 -5.15 9.26 -1.94
CA GLN A 35 -5.29 8.49 -0.71
C GLN A 35 -5.19 6.97 -0.97
N LEU A 36 -5.78 6.49 -2.07
CA LEU A 36 -5.70 5.08 -2.45
C LEU A 36 -4.25 4.67 -2.77
N GLY A 37 -3.51 5.51 -3.51
CA GLY A 37 -2.09 5.29 -3.80
C GLY A 37 -1.24 5.23 -2.53
N ASP A 38 -1.45 6.16 -1.60
CA ASP A 38 -0.77 6.18 -0.30
C ASP A 38 -1.08 4.93 0.53
N SER A 39 -2.33 4.45 0.46
CA SER A 39 -2.77 3.22 1.13
C SER A 39 -2.09 1.97 0.55
N PHE A 40 -1.96 1.86 -0.77
CA PHE A 40 -1.20 0.77 -1.40
C PHE A 40 0.27 0.80 -0.99
N ASN A 41 0.88 1.99 -0.96
CA ASN A 41 2.27 2.11 -0.53
C ASN A 41 2.45 1.67 0.93
N THR A 42 1.53 2.09 1.82
CA THR A 42 1.49 1.63 3.22
C THR A 42 1.38 0.11 3.32
N PHE A 43 0.53 -0.50 2.50
CA PHE A 43 0.32 -1.95 2.49
C PHE A 43 1.54 -2.73 1.99
N LEU A 44 2.21 -2.26 0.94
CA LEU A 44 3.45 -2.86 0.45
C LEU A 44 4.55 -2.78 1.50
N ILE A 45 4.72 -1.61 2.14
CA ILE A 45 5.67 -1.43 3.25
C ILE A 45 5.36 -2.42 4.38
N GLN A 46 4.09 -2.58 4.77
CA GLN A 46 3.71 -3.55 5.81
C GLN A 46 4.03 -4.99 5.41
N ARG A 47 3.77 -5.38 4.16
CA ARG A 47 4.09 -6.73 3.66
C ARG A 47 5.59 -7.00 3.60
N GLU A 48 6.38 -6.00 3.22
CA GLU A 48 7.83 -6.14 3.09
C GLU A 48 8.55 -6.05 4.44
N ASN A 49 8.03 -5.29 5.41
CA ASN A 49 8.77 -4.94 6.64
C ASN A 49 8.10 -5.35 7.96
N CYS A 50 6.79 -5.67 7.96
CA CYS A 50 6.02 -5.85 9.21
C CYS A 50 5.32 -7.22 9.35
N GLU A 51 5.29 -8.08 8.33
CA GLU A 51 4.89 -9.48 8.49
C GLU A 51 6.11 -10.38 8.75
N PRO A 52 6.31 -10.96 9.96
CA PRO A 52 6.84 -12.32 9.98
C PRO A 52 5.85 -13.21 9.21
N PRO A 53 6.29 -14.23 8.44
CA PRO A 53 5.37 -15.14 7.77
C PRO A 53 4.40 -15.64 8.83
N CYS A 54 3.11 -15.41 8.62
CA CYS A 54 2.08 -15.95 9.49
C CYS A 54 1.96 -17.46 9.21
N THR A 55 3.03 -18.21 9.46
CA THR A 55 2.94 -19.61 9.80
C THR A 55 2.61 -19.66 11.27
N SER A 56 1.32 -19.75 11.56
CA SER A 56 0.85 -20.23 12.86
C SER A 56 1.58 -21.52 13.21
N LEU A 57 2.56 -21.46 14.11
CA LEU A 57 3.09 -22.64 14.77
C LEU A 57 2.17 -22.98 15.96
N PRO A 58 1.83 -24.26 16.17
CA PRO A 58 0.97 -24.67 17.27
C PRO A 58 1.65 -24.42 18.62
N SER A 59 0.85 -23.97 19.58
CA SER A 59 1.24 -23.65 20.96
C SER A 59 1.82 -24.86 21.71
N ASN A 60 3.07 -25.26 21.50
CA ASN A 60 3.70 -26.29 22.35
C ASN A 60 5.24 -26.33 22.44
N GLN A 61 6.01 -25.25 22.25
CA GLN A 61 7.47 -25.30 22.50
C GLN A 61 8.06 -23.96 22.94
N ILE A 62 7.95 -23.58 24.22
CA ILE A 62 9.05 -22.93 24.96
C ILE A 62 9.02 -23.47 26.40
N ALA A 63 9.61 -24.65 26.57
CA ALA A 63 10.03 -25.15 27.87
C ALA A 63 11.49 -24.71 28.12
N GLY A 64 11.69 -24.00 29.23
CA GLY A 64 12.91 -23.95 30.06
C GLY A 64 14.28 -23.70 29.43
N ASN A 65 14.96 -22.62 29.86
CA ASN A 65 16.27 -22.76 30.49
C ASN A 65 16.62 -21.54 31.37
N SER A 66 17.20 -21.85 32.53
CA SER A 66 17.63 -20.98 33.62
C SER A 66 19.02 -20.36 33.41
N ASN A 67 19.27 -19.29 34.19
CA ASN A 67 20.56 -18.72 34.67
C ASN A 67 21.31 -17.59 33.88
N LYS A 68 21.03 -16.32 34.29
CA LYS A 68 21.87 -15.33 35.06
C LYS A 68 23.30 -14.96 34.57
N PRO A 69 23.90 -13.77 34.87
CA PRO A 69 23.43 -12.50 35.51
C PRO A 69 23.62 -11.22 34.65
N VAL A 70 22.95 -10.15 35.11
CA VAL A 70 23.23 -8.75 34.76
C VAL A 70 24.48 -8.28 35.51
N LEU A 71 25.44 -7.68 34.80
CA LEU A 71 26.46 -6.79 35.37
C LEU A 71 26.00 -5.35 35.19
#